data_AF-A0A920T3Z1-F1
#
_entry.id   AF-A0A920T3Z1-F1
#
_cell.length_a   1.000
_cell.length_b   1.000
_cell.length_c   1.000
_cell.angle_alpha   90.00
_cell.angle_beta   90.00
_cell.angle_gamma   90.00
#
_symmetry.space_group_name_H-M   'P 1'
#
loop_
_entity.id
_entity.type
_entity.pdbx_description
1 polymer ?
#
loop_
_entity_poly.entity_id
_entity_poly.type
_entity_poly.pdbx_seq_one_letter_code
_entity_poly.pdbx_strand_id
1 'polypeptide(L)' 'MGDFEQAISNFSKAIKLKPDVADIYGNRAVAHAAIGQDIESEKDFDEAVRLGAPPDGLGV' A
#
# COMPACT_ATOMS: atom_id res chain seq x y z
N MET A 1 15.40 -6.45 2.93
CA MET A 1 14.33 -6.64 3.94
C MET A 1 14.10 -5.35 4.73
N GLY A 2 15.16 -4.69 5.25
CA GLY A 2 15.00 -3.42 5.99
C GLY A 2 14.47 -2.21 5.18
N ASP A 3 14.61 -2.22 3.86
CA ASP A 3 14.11 -1.12 3.00
C ASP A 3 12.57 -1.11 2.90
N PHE A 4 11.94 -2.27 2.92
CA PHE A 4 10.48 -2.39 2.81
C PHE A 4 9.78 -1.99 4.10
N GLU A 5 10.32 -2.36 5.27
CA GLU A 5 9.78 -1.91 6.56
C GLU A 5 9.87 -0.38 6.72
N GLN A 6 10.97 0.23 6.26
CA GLN A 6 11.08 1.69 6.20
C GLN A 6 10.08 2.31 5.20
N ALA A 7 9.89 1.70 4.03
CA ALA A 7 8.90 2.14 3.06
C ALA A 7 7.48 2.12 3.65
N ILE A 8 7.10 1.03 4.32
CA ILE A 8 5.81 0.90 5.02
C ILE A 8 5.63 2.03 6.05
N SER A 9 6.66 2.33 6.84
CA SER A 9 6.61 3.43 7.81
C SER A 9 6.42 4.78 7.13
N ASN A 10 7.14 5.05 6.03
CA ASN A 10 7.03 6.28 5.27
C ASN A 10 5.65 6.44 4.62
N PHE A 11 5.11 5.39 4.00
CA PHE A 11 3.77 5.40 3.44
C PHE A 11 2.70 5.56 4.51
N SER A 12 2.87 4.94 5.69
CA SER A 12 1.96 5.13 6.82
C SER A 12 1.92 6.58 7.32
N LYS A 13 3.06 7.29 7.27
CA LYS A 13 3.08 8.74 7.56
C LYS A 13 2.41 9.53 6.43
N ALA A 14 2.66 9.15 5.18
CA ALA A 14 2.07 9.81 4.02
C ALA A 14 0.54 9.67 4.01
N ILE A 15 -0.01 8.53 4.40
CA ILE A 15 -1.45 8.28 4.56
C ILE A 15 -2.05 9.22 5.62
N LYS A 16 -1.36 9.46 6.74
CA LYS A 16 -1.83 10.44 7.74
C LYS A 16 -1.91 11.86 7.21
N LEU A 17 -1.08 12.20 6.20
CA LEU A 17 -1.08 13.53 5.58
C LEU A 17 -2.08 13.62 4.43
N LYS A 18 -2.24 12.54 3.66
CA LYS A 18 -3.10 12.44 2.48
C LYS A 18 -3.75 11.05 2.42
N PRO A 19 -4.85 10.84 3.16
CA PRO A 19 -5.52 9.55 3.19
C PRO A 19 -6.31 9.25 1.90
N ASP A 20 -6.52 10.23 1.04
CA ASP A 20 -7.32 10.06 -0.18
C ASP A 20 -6.49 9.76 -1.44
N VAL A 21 -5.21 9.40 -1.28
CA VAL A 21 -4.31 9.14 -2.42
C VAL A 21 -4.11 7.63 -2.57
N ALA A 22 -4.82 7.06 -3.54
CA ALA A 22 -4.81 5.63 -3.83
C ALA A 22 -3.39 5.04 -4.07
N ASP A 23 -2.51 5.78 -4.74
CA ASP A 23 -1.13 5.35 -5.00
C ASP A 23 -0.34 5.08 -3.72
N ILE A 24 -0.61 5.79 -2.62
CA ILE A 24 0.13 5.59 -1.37
C ILE A 24 -0.21 4.21 -0.78
N TYR A 25 -1.47 3.82 -0.85
CA TYR A 25 -1.92 2.50 -0.40
C TYR A 25 -1.38 1.40 -1.30
N GLY A 26 -1.45 1.56 -2.63
CA GLY A 26 -0.88 0.57 -3.56
C GLY A 26 0.63 0.37 -3.38
N ASN A 27 1.39 1.44 -3.16
CA ASN A 27 2.83 1.34 -2.89
C ASN A 27 3.14 0.71 -1.53
N ARG A 28 2.30 0.95 -0.51
CA ARG A 28 2.43 0.30 0.81
C ARG A 28 2.07 -1.18 0.73
N ALA A 29 1.05 -1.55 -0.04
CA ALA A 29 0.66 -2.92 -0.31
C ALA A 29 1.81 -3.72 -0.93
N VAL A 30 2.44 -3.19 -1.99
CA VAL A 30 3.62 -3.83 -2.62
C VAL A 30 4.75 -4.03 -1.61
N ALA A 31 5.00 -3.06 -0.73
CA ALA A 31 6.00 -3.19 0.32
C ALA A 31 5.64 -4.27 1.36
N HIS A 32 4.36 -4.40 1.72
CA HIS A 32 3.86 -5.47 2.58
C HIS A 32 4.01 -6.86 1.93
N ALA A 33 3.63 -7.01 0.66
CA ALA A 33 3.82 -8.25 -0.10
C ALA A 33 5.30 -8.65 -0.18
N ALA A 34 6.20 -7.68 -0.37
CA ALA A 34 7.64 -7.93 -0.45
C ALA A 34 8.27 -8.47 0.86
N ILE A 35 7.59 -8.33 2.00
CA ILE A 35 8.00 -8.89 3.29
C ILE A 35 7.10 -10.04 3.78
N GLY A 36 6.21 -10.54 2.91
CA GLY A 36 5.30 -11.65 3.21
C GLY A 36 4.13 -11.28 4.14
N GLN A 37 3.76 -10.00 4.18
CA GLN A 37 2.60 -9.50 4.93
C GLN A 37 1.36 -9.42 4.02
N ASP A 38 0.95 -10.55 3.47
CA ASP A 38 -0.09 -10.62 2.43
C ASP A 38 -1.42 -10.04 2.92
N ILE A 39 -1.81 -10.31 4.17
CA ILE A 39 -3.05 -9.78 4.76
C ILE A 39 -3.07 -8.24 4.80
N GLU A 40 -1.94 -7.61 5.13
CA GLU A 40 -1.86 -6.14 5.16
C GLU A 40 -1.76 -5.58 3.74
N SER A 41 -1.11 -6.31 2.82
CA SER A 41 -1.10 -5.97 1.40
C SER A 41 -2.49 -5.96 0.79
N GLU A 42 -3.30 -6.99 1.04
CA GLU A 42 -4.68 -7.08 0.53
C GLU A 42 -5.54 -5.91 1.03
N LYS A 43 -5.46 -5.57 2.32
CA LYS A 43 -6.18 -4.43 2.88
C LYS A 43 -5.82 -3.11 2.22
N ASP A 44 -4.53 -2.90 1.98
CA ASP A 44 -4.06 -1.68 1.32
C ASP A 44 -4.48 -1.64 -0.15
N PHE A 45 -4.50 -2.77 -0.85
CA PHE A 45 -5.03 -2.83 -2.20
C PHE A 45 -6.53 -2.56 -2.25
N ASP A 46 -7.31 -3.11 -1.34
CA ASP A 46 -8.74 -2.82 -1.23
C ASP A 46 -9.00 -1.33 -1.01
N GLU A 47 -8.22 -0.68 -0.14
CA GLU A 47 -8.36 0.75 0.11
C GLU A 47 -7.89 1.58 -1.09
N ALA A 48 -6.84 1.17 -1.79
CA ALA A 48 -6.41 1.81 -3.04
C ALA A 48 -7.54 1.76 -4.09
N VAL A 49 -8.19 0.61 -4.27
CA VAL A 49 -9.32 0.44 -5.20
C VAL A 49 -10.51 1.32 -4.79
N ARG A 50 -10.82 1.37 -3.48
CA ARG A 50 -11.88 2.25 -2.95
C ARG A 50 -11.63 3.73 -3.22
N LEU A 51 -10.37 4.15 -3.21
CA LEU A 51 -9.95 5.51 -3.53
C LEU A 51 -9.86 5.79 -5.04
N GLY A 52 -10.09 4.78 -5.89
CA GLY A 52 -10.15 4.91 -7.34
C GLY A 52 -8.92 4.42 -8.10
N ALA A 53 -8.01 3.66 -7.46
CA ALA A 53 -6.96 2.98 -8.20
C ALA A 53 -7.56 1.91 -9.15
N PRO A 54 -7.05 1.79 -10.38
CA PRO A 54 -7.47 0.74 -11.29
C PRO A 54 -7.01 -0.63 -10.75
N PRO A 55 -7.87 -1.66 -10.75
CA PRO A 55 -7.53 -2.99 -10.24
C PRO A 55 -6.35 -3.64 -10.98
N ASP A 56 -6.18 -3.37 -12.28
CA ASP A 56 -5.07 -3.87 -13.11
C ASP A 56 -3.67 -3.38 -12.67
N GLY A 57 -3.58 -2.30 -11.88
CA GLY A 57 -2.30 -1.76 -11.41
C GLY A 57 -1.77 -2.44 -10.14
N LEU A 58 -2.56 -3.31 -9.51
CA LEU A 58 -2.35 -3.78 -8.15
C LEU A 58 -1.92 -5.25 -8.06
N GLY A 59 -1.67 -5.91 -9.18
CA GLY A 59 -1.00 -7.21 -9.22
C GLY A 59 -1.79 -8.37 -8.60
N VAL A 60 -3.13 -8.36 -8.76
CA VAL A 60 -3.99 -9.53 -8.54
C VAL A 60 -4.25 -10.30 -9.83
#